data_AF-G3N5A8-F1
#
_entry.id   AF-G3N5A8-F1
#
_cell.length_a   1.000
_cell.length_b   1.000
_cell.length_c   1.000
_cell.angle_alpha   90.00
_cell.angle_beta   90.00
_cell.angle_gamma   90.00
#
_symmetry.space_group_name_H-M   'P 1'
#
loop_
_entity.id
_entity.type
_entity.pdbx_description
1 polymer ?
#
loop_
_entity_poly.entity_id
_entity_poly.type
_entity_poly.pdbx_seq_one_letter_code
_entity_poly.pdbx_strand_id
1 'polypeptide(L)'
;MAAPAEHVETKSTETDTTEAPETSDSEPAGQDPDPDPDEDEDEPAEPKIRDTPGDIRLEAIANTVALHPSRDVLVCGDVDGDIYAYSYSCTEGENRELWSSGHHMKSCRQVRFSADGLKLYSVSRDKAVHLLDAERGHLVTRIRGAHAAPINSLLLVDENIVATGDDGGTLKVWDMRKGTDIMDLKQHEDYISDIAVDQAKRILLTTSGDGTMGVFNIKRRRFELLSEYQSGDLTSVALMKHGRKVVCGSSEGTIYIFNWNGFGATSDRFAIKAESVECIAPITDSIMCTASMDGYIRALNLLPNRVLGCIGQHVGEPVEELAKSWDTRFLVSSAHDQLIKFWDISGLPGTKVNERRKKKKKRRRTATAIEQQS
;
A
#
# COMPACT_ATOMS: atom_id res chain seq x y z
N MET A 1 72.46 -27.90 -16.26
CA MET A 1 72.38 -29.29 -16.74
C MET A 1 71.99 -29.23 -18.21
N ALA A 2 72.88 -29.78 -19.06
CA ALA A 2 72.71 -30.25 -20.44
C ALA A 2 71.81 -29.47 -21.43
N ALA A 3 72.45 -28.83 -22.42
CA ALA A 3 72.07 -28.93 -23.84
C ALA A 3 72.42 -30.36 -24.37
N PRO A 4 72.19 -30.81 -25.64
CA PRO A 4 71.99 -30.02 -26.87
C PRO A 4 71.14 -30.69 -28.01
N ALA A 5 71.15 -30.03 -29.19
CA ALA A 5 71.33 -30.56 -30.58
C ALA A 5 70.46 -31.74 -31.10
N GLU A 6 70.11 -31.94 -32.38
CA GLU A 6 70.48 -31.40 -33.69
C GLU A 6 69.63 -32.15 -34.76
N HIS A 7 69.60 -31.63 -36.00
CA HIS A 7 69.60 -32.41 -37.27
C HIS A 7 68.32 -33.21 -37.66
N VAL A 8 67.93 -33.45 -38.92
CA VAL A 8 68.58 -33.30 -40.24
C VAL A 8 67.54 -33.52 -41.38
N GLU A 9 67.86 -32.88 -42.51
CA GLU A 9 67.63 -33.19 -43.94
C GLU A 9 66.27 -33.43 -44.62
N THR A 10 66.21 -32.67 -45.71
CA THR A 10 65.53 -32.73 -47.01
C THR A 10 65.65 -34.02 -47.84
N LYS A 11 64.63 -34.29 -48.67
CA LYS A 11 64.59 -34.65 -50.12
C LYS A 11 63.34 -35.53 -50.37
N SER A 12 62.62 -35.55 -51.51
CA SER A 12 62.76 -34.96 -52.85
C SER A 12 61.52 -35.32 -53.72
N THR A 13 61.20 -34.47 -54.71
CA THR A 13 60.70 -34.73 -56.10
C THR A 13 59.33 -35.37 -56.35
N GLU A 14 58.34 -34.62 -56.90
CA GLU A 14 57.92 -34.48 -58.34
C GLU A 14 56.69 -35.38 -58.62
N THR A 15 55.62 -35.06 -59.37
CA THR A 15 55.40 -34.37 -60.68
C THR A 15 53.92 -33.89 -60.75
N ASP A 16 53.63 -32.67 -61.24
CA ASP A 16 53.14 -32.30 -62.61
C ASP A 16 51.59 -32.35 -62.72
N THR A 17 50.85 -31.27 -62.99
CA THR A 17 50.66 -30.68 -64.34
C THR A 17 49.70 -29.45 -64.28
N THR A 18 50.05 -28.39 -65.04
CA THR A 18 49.26 -27.48 -65.94
C THR A 18 47.79 -27.13 -65.59
N GLU A 19 47.17 -25.97 -65.86
CA GLU A 19 47.42 -24.70 -66.58
C GLU A 19 46.17 -23.81 -66.28
N ALA A 20 46.32 -22.48 -66.27
CA ALA A 20 45.22 -21.51 -66.46
C ALA A 20 45.11 -21.18 -68.00
N PRO A 21 44.13 -20.43 -68.58
CA PRO A 21 43.33 -19.36 -67.95
C PRO A 21 41.89 -19.07 -68.53
N GLU A 22 41.22 -18.12 -67.88
CA GLU A 22 40.37 -17.02 -68.39
C GLU A 22 39.13 -17.19 -69.33
N THR A 23 38.09 -16.44 -68.92
CA THR A 23 37.09 -15.63 -69.68
C THR A 23 35.70 -16.20 -70.06
N SER A 24 34.71 -15.50 -69.49
CA SER A 24 33.39 -15.06 -69.98
C SER A 24 32.52 -16.00 -70.82
N ASP A 25 31.31 -16.28 -70.33
CA ASP A 25 30.09 -15.87 -71.03
C ASP A 25 28.89 -15.77 -70.08
N SER A 26 28.07 -14.76 -70.38
CA SER A 26 26.86 -14.30 -69.69
C SER A 26 25.62 -15.15 -70.01
N GLU A 27 24.80 -15.45 -69.00
CA GLU A 27 23.40 -15.92 -69.15
C GLU A 27 22.60 -15.62 -67.86
N PRO A 28 21.26 -15.56 -67.89
CA PRO A 28 20.51 -14.31 -67.77
C PRO A 28 19.92 -14.02 -66.40
N ALA A 29 19.51 -12.76 -66.23
CA ALA A 29 18.78 -12.21 -65.11
C ALA A 29 17.57 -13.08 -64.70
N GLY A 30 17.69 -13.72 -63.55
CA GLY A 30 16.54 -14.11 -62.75
C GLY A 30 15.86 -12.85 -62.25
N GLN A 31 14.56 -12.72 -62.54
CA GLN A 31 13.70 -11.74 -61.91
C GLN A 31 13.67 -12.05 -60.41
N ASP A 32 14.35 -11.22 -59.62
CA ASP A 32 14.02 -11.09 -58.21
C ASP A 32 12.55 -10.63 -58.15
N PRO A 33 11.65 -11.34 -57.45
CA PRO A 33 10.35 -10.79 -57.17
C PRO A 33 10.56 -9.53 -56.32
N ASP A 34 9.97 -8.41 -56.74
CA ASP A 34 9.88 -7.19 -55.93
C ASP A 34 9.56 -7.57 -54.47
N PRO A 35 10.26 -7.01 -53.47
CA PRO A 35 9.74 -7.06 -52.12
C PRO A 35 8.41 -6.32 -52.15
N ASP A 36 7.34 -7.07 -51.86
CA ASP A 36 5.99 -6.55 -51.67
C ASP A 36 6.08 -5.32 -50.75
N PRO A 37 5.62 -4.12 -51.16
CA PRO A 37 5.62 -2.94 -50.30
C PRO A 37 4.42 -2.96 -49.33
N ASP A 38 3.82 -4.12 -49.12
CA ASP A 38 2.95 -4.38 -47.99
C ASP A 38 3.83 -4.73 -46.77
N GLU A 39 4.71 -3.79 -46.40
CA GLU A 39 4.99 -3.62 -44.98
C GLU A 39 3.62 -3.29 -44.39
N ASP A 40 3.01 -4.27 -43.72
CA ASP A 40 1.98 -4.04 -42.74
C ASP A 40 2.56 -2.98 -41.78
N GLU A 41 2.36 -1.70 -42.10
CA GLU A 41 2.42 -0.62 -41.13
C GLU A 41 1.38 -1.05 -40.10
N ASP A 42 1.84 -1.76 -39.06
CA ASP A 42 1.05 -2.08 -37.88
C ASP A 42 0.48 -0.74 -37.40
N GLU A 43 -0.73 -0.40 -37.85
CA GLU A 43 -1.46 0.75 -37.36
C GLU A 43 -1.39 0.64 -35.83
N PRO A 44 -0.89 1.67 -35.12
CA PRO A 44 -0.70 1.56 -33.68
C PRO A 44 -2.04 1.19 -33.06
N ALA A 45 -2.14 -0.05 -32.58
CA ALA A 45 -3.39 -0.60 -32.09
C ALA A 45 -4.01 0.39 -31.09
N GLU A 46 -5.27 0.78 -31.34
CA GLU A 46 -5.94 1.78 -30.51
C GLU A 46 -5.80 1.40 -29.03
N PRO A 47 -5.45 2.35 -28.16
CA PRO A 47 -5.13 2.04 -26.78
C PRO A 47 -6.35 1.46 -26.07
N LYS A 48 -6.22 0.22 -25.59
CA LYS A 48 -7.32 -0.52 -24.97
C LYS A 48 -7.62 0.07 -23.59
N ILE A 49 -8.90 0.36 -23.35
CA ILE A 49 -9.38 0.82 -22.04
C ILE A 49 -9.73 -0.41 -21.20
N ARG A 50 -9.14 -0.50 -20.00
CA ARG A 50 -9.33 -1.56 -19.01
C ARG A 50 -10.35 -1.15 -17.94
N ASP A 51 -10.80 -2.13 -17.15
CA ASP A 51 -11.67 -1.85 -15.99
C ASP A 51 -10.91 -1.14 -14.86
N THR A 52 -9.63 -1.47 -14.70
CA THR A 52 -8.70 -0.89 -13.73
C THR A 52 -7.39 -0.46 -14.42
N PRO A 53 -6.69 0.55 -13.87
CA PRO A 53 -5.33 0.87 -14.30
C PRO A 53 -4.40 -0.35 -14.24
N GLY A 54 -3.36 -0.34 -15.07
CA GLY A 54 -2.31 -1.37 -15.03
C GLY A 54 -1.55 -1.36 -13.71
N ASP A 55 -0.98 -2.50 -13.32
CA ASP A 55 -0.11 -2.59 -12.15
C ASP A 55 1.14 -1.73 -12.36
N ILE A 56 1.58 -1.02 -11.31
CA ILE A 56 2.83 -0.25 -11.33
C ILE A 56 3.89 -1.07 -10.62
N ARG A 57 5.01 -1.33 -11.31
CA ARG A 57 6.15 -2.05 -10.77
C ARG A 57 7.20 -1.08 -10.26
N LEU A 58 7.64 -1.28 -9.02
CA LEU A 58 8.69 -0.52 -8.37
C LEU A 58 9.99 -1.31 -8.36
N GLU A 59 11.11 -0.61 -8.14
CA GLU A 59 12.42 -1.26 -7.97
C GLU A 59 12.62 -1.81 -6.54
N ALA A 60 11.91 -1.22 -5.57
CA ALA A 60 11.95 -1.56 -4.16
C ALA A 60 10.54 -1.77 -3.58
N ILE A 61 10.46 -2.40 -2.39
CA ILE A 61 9.18 -2.65 -1.72
C ILE A 61 8.58 -1.33 -1.25
N ALA A 62 7.32 -1.06 -1.62
CA ALA A 62 6.57 0.08 -1.11
C ALA A 62 5.91 -0.24 0.23
N ASN A 63 6.27 0.53 1.27
CA ASN A 63 5.64 0.43 2.59
C ASN A 63 4.30 1.18 2.63
N THR A 64 4.11 2.16 1.74
CA THR A 64 2.97 3.06 1.82
C THR A 64 2.53 3.50 0.43
N VAL A 65 1.22 3.71 0.29
CA VAL A 65 0.61 4.32 -0.88
C VAL A 65 -0.49 5.28 -0.43
N ALA A 66 -0.60 6.42 -1.10
CA ALA A 66 -1.66 7.40 -0.91
C ALA A 66 -2.17 7.90 -2.25
N LEU A 67 -3.48 8.16 -2.33
CA LEU A 67 -4.12 8.71 -3.52
C LEU A 67 -4.43 10.18 -3.33
N HIS A 68 -4.26 10.95 -4.40
CA HIS A 68 -4.56 12.37 -4.41
C HIS A 68 -6.06 12.59 -4.19
N PRO A 69 -6.48 13.59 -3.40
CA PRO A 69 -7.88 13.76 -2.97
C PRO A 69 -8.86 14.17 -4.09
N SER A 70 -8.37 14.47 -5.29
CA SER A 70 -9.18 15.00 -6.40
C SER A 70 -8.64 14.74 -7.81
N ARG A 71 -7.52 14.01 -7.95
CA ARG A 71 -6.84 13.78 -9.23
C ARG A 71 -6.41 12.32 -9.30
N ASP A 72 -6.18 11.83 -10.51
CA ASP A 72 -5.73 10.46 -10.76
C ASP A 72 -4.21 10.35 -10.61
N VAL A 73 -3.76 10.71 -9.41
CA VAL A 73 -2.35 10.69 -8.99
C VAL A 73 -2.25 9.85 -7.73
N LEU A 74 -1.27 8.97 -7.69
CA LEU A 74 -0.88 8.25 -6.49
C LEU A 74 0.56 8.60 -6.12
N VAL A 75 0.86 8.49 -4.84
CA VAL A 75 2.22 8.58 -4.32
C VAL A 75 2.50 7.34 -3.49
N CYS A 76 3.70 6.78 -3.63
CA CYS A 76 4.19 5.70 -2.80
C CYS A 76 5.55 6.05 -2.20
N GLY A 77 5.87 5.40 -1.07
CA GLY A 77 7.16 5.50 -0.40
C GLY A 77 7.73 4.11 -0.17
N ASP A 78 9.02 3.93 -0.45
CA ASP A 78 9.67 2.63 -0.41
C ASP A 78 10.56 2.40 0.84
N VAL A 79 11.13 1.19 0.91
CA VAL A 79 12.02 0.75 1.98
C VAL A 79 13.40 1.43 1.97
N ASP A 80 13.81 2.03 0.86
CA ASP A 80 15.08 2.75 0.75
C ASP A 80 14.94 4.21 1.20
N GLY A 81 13.73 4.76 1.13
CA GLY A 81 13.39 6.12 1.54
C GLY A 81 12.94 7.01 0.39
N ASP A 82 12.90 6.48 -0.82
CA ASP A 82 12.46 7.21 -1.99
C ASP A 82 10.93 7.30 -2.02
N ILE A 83 10.44 8.41 -2.56
CA ILE A 83 9.02 8.70 -2.74
C ILE A 83 8.78 8.95 -4.22
N TYR A 84 7.80 8.28 -4.80
CA TYR A 84 7.45 8.38 -6.21
C TYR A 84 6.01 8.82 -6.36
N ALA A 85 5.75 9.69 -7.33
CA ALA A 85 4.40 10.03 -7.76
C ALA A 85 4.13 9.46 -9.15
N TYR A 86 2.96 8.86 -9.32
CA TYR A 86 2.49 8.34 -10.60
C TYR A 86 1.14 8.94 -10.97
N SER A 87 0.98 9.30 -12.23
CA SER A 87 -0.34 9.45 -12.84
C SER A 87 -0.81 8.05 -13.24
N TYR A 88 -2.07 7.72 -12.94
CA TYR A 88 -2.65 6.44 -13.33
C TYR A 88 -3.85 6.64 -14.26
N SER A 89 -4.06 5.70 -15.17
CA SER A 89 -5.16 5.71 -16.14
C SER A 89 -5.63 4.29 -16.43
N CYS A 90 -6.91 4.15 -16.79
CA CYS A 90 -7.46 2.87 -17.24
C CYS A 90 -7.02 2.52 -18.67
N THR A 91 -6.51 3.50 -19.42
CA THR A 91 -5.94 3.29 -20.74
C THR A 91 -4.61 2.56 -20.61
N GLU A 92 -4.46 1.47 -21.36
CA GLU A 92 -3.25 0.65 -21.35
C GLU A 92 -2.01 1.48 -21.73
N GLY A 93 -0.94 1.39 -20.93
CA GLY A 93 0.33 2.08 -21.15
C GLY A 93 0.38 3.56 -20.72
N GLU A 94 -0.71 4.15 -20.20
CA GLU A 94 -0.75 5.57 -19.81
C GLU A 94 -0.29 5.85 -18.37
N ASN A 95 -0.05 4.81 -17.56
CA ASN A 95 0.55 5.01 -16.24
C ASN A 95 1.97 5.55 -16.40
N ARG A 96 2.27 6.67 -15.74
CA ARG A 96 3.58 7.33 -15.85
C ARG A 96 4.05 7.89 -14.52
N GLU A 97 5.34 7.78 -14.28
CA GLU A 97 5.98 8.51 -13.19
C GLU A 97 5.93 10.01 -13.50
N LEU A 98 5.50 10.79 -12.52
CA LEU A 98 5.46 12.25 -12.58
C LEU A 98 6.73 12.85 -12.00
N TRP A 99 7.16 12.34 -10.84
CA TRP A 99 8.37 12.75 -10.14
C TRP A 99 8.78 11.71 -9.11
N SER A 100 10.05 11.76 -8.71
CA SER A 100 10.62 11.01 -7.59
C SER A 100 11.43 11.92 -6.68
N SER A 101 11.53 11.56 -5.39
CA SER A 101 12.22 12.32 -4.36
C SER A 101 12.91 11.39 -3.36
N GLY A 102 14.25 11.43 -3.34
CA GLY A 102 15.11 10.67 -2.41
C GLY A 102 15.66 11.50 -1.25
N HIS A 103 14.81 12.28 -0.58
CA HIS A 103 15.26 13.15 0.52
C HIS A 103 15.40 12.44 1.88
N HIS A 104 14.67 11.34 2.10
CA HIS A 104 14.82 10.51 3.29
C HIS A 104 16.05 9.62 3.14
N MET A 105 16.71 9.33 4.26
CA MET A 105 17.96 8.54 4.26
C MET A 105 17.72 7.05 4.61
N LYS A 106 16.47 6.67 4.84
CA LYS A 106 16.00 5.34 5.24
C LYS A 106 14.53 5.19 4.83
N SER A 107 14.03 3.96 4.82
CA SER A 107 12.62 3.57 4.66
C SER A 107 11.61 4.67 4.99
N CYS A 108 10.87 5.07 3.96
CA CYS A 108 9.68 5.90 4.08
C CYS A 108 8.55 4.99 4.56
N ARG A 109 7.97 5.31 5.72
CA ARG A 109 6.98 4.44 6.38
C ARG A 109 5.56 4.84 6.05
N GLN A 110 5.28 6.13 5.91
CA GLN A 110 3.95 6.60 5.56
C GLN A 110 3.98 7.93 4.82
N VAL A 111 3.09 8.07 3.84
CA VAL A 111 2.84 9.31 3.09
C VAL A 111 1.36 9.68 3.14
N ARG A 112 1.05 10.98 3.21
CA ARG A 112 -0.34 11.49 3.22
C ARG A 112 -0.43 12.81 2.46
N PHE A 113 -1.41 12.93 1.57
CA PHE A 113 -1.78 14.20 0.95
C PHE A 113 -2.55 15.08 1.93
N SER A 114 -2.32 16.39 1.88
CA SER A 114 -3.24 17.36 2.46
C SER A 114 -4.60 17.30 1.78
N ALA A 115 -5.65 17.76 2.47
CA ALA A 115 -7.01 17.73 1.95
C ALA A 115 -7.21 18.55 0.66
N ASP A 116 -6.42 19.61 0.47
CA ASP A 116 -6.39 20.41 -0.76
C ASP A 116 -5.58 19.76 -1.90
N GLY A 117 -4.82 18.68 -1.61
CA GLY A 117 -3.97 17.97 -2.56
C GLY A 117 -2.67 18.70 -2.95
N LEU A 118 -2.39 19.86 -2.35
CA LEU A 118 -1.22 20.68 -2.72
C LEU A 118 0.06 20.27 -2.00
N LYS A 119 -0.08 19.61 -0.85
CA LYS A 119 1.03 19.21 0.02
C LYS A 119 1.04 17.71 0.19
N LEU A 120 2.25 17.17 0.31
CA LEU A 120 2.49 15.79 0.69
C LEU A 120 3.33 15.77 1.96
N TYR A 121 2.88 15.04 2.96
CA TYR A 121 3.64 14.79 4.18
C TYR A 121 4.17 13.37 4.15
N SER A 122 5.42 13.19 4.58
CA SER A 122 6.04 11.88 4.69
C SER A 122 6.82 11.73 6.00
N VAL A 123 6.86 10.50 6.49
CA VAL A 123 7.63 10.11 7.67
C VAL A 123 8.51 8.91 7.34
N SER A 124 9.62 8.80 8.07
CA SER A 124 10.64 7.81 7.77
C SER A 124 11.31 7.27 9.03
N ARG A 125 11.94 6.11 8.84
CA ARG A 125 12.85 5.50 9.79
C ARG A 125 14.09 6.38 10.09
N ASP A 126 14.36 7.41 9.28
CA ASP A 126 15.37 8.44 9.52
C ASP A 126 15.01 9.45 10.62
N LYS A 127 13.82 9.29 11.23
CA LYS A 127 13.27 10.11 12.33
C LYS A 127 12.89 11.52 11.89
N ALA A 128 12.74 11.77 10.59
CA ALA A 128 12.33 13.06 10.05
C ALA A 128 10.89 13.03 9.54
N VAL A 129 10.27 14.21 9.62
CA VAL A 129 9.00 14.53 8.93
C VAL A 129 9.33 15.46 7.78
N HIS A 130 8.93 15.12 6.56
CA HIS A 130 9.06 16.02 5.42
C HIS A 130 7.69 16.53 4.99
N LEU A 131 7.70 17.74 4.45
CA LEU A 131 6.61 18.37 3.71
C LEU A 131 7.14 18.64 2.31
N LEU A 132 6.48 18.08 1.31
CA LEU A 132 6.80 18.23 -0.10
C LEU A 132 5.66 18.94 -0.84
N ASP A 133 6.01 19.64 -1.91
CA ASP A 133 5.07 20.09 -2.92
C ASP A 133 4.52 18.88 -3.67
N ALA A 134 3.20 18.70 -3.67
CA ALA A 134 2.57 17.51 -4.25
C ALA A 134 2.67 17.45 -5.78
N GLU A 135 2.82 18.58 -6.46
CA GLU A 135 2.88 18.65 -7.92
C GLU A 135 4.27 18.32 -8.44
N ARG A 136 5.31 18.80 -7.76
CA ARG A 136 6.71 18.71 -8.22
C ARG A 136 7.60 17.78 -7.39
N GLY A 137 7.14 17.32 -6.22
CA GLY A 137 7.95 16.52 -5.31
C GLY A 137 9.06 17.30 -4.62
N HIS A 138 9.04 18.63 -4.68
CA HIS A 138 10.09 19.46 -4.08
C HIS A 138 9.95 19.50 -2.55
N LEU A 139 11.05 19.32 -1.82
CA LEU A 139 11.07 19.46 -0.38
C LEU A 139 10.82 20.93 0.04
N VAL A 140 9.71 21.17 0.73
CA VAL A 140 9.32 22.47 1.27
C VAL A 140 9.81 22.63 2.70
N THR A 141 9.69 21.60 3.54
CA THR A 141 10.13 21.64 4.94
C THR A 141 10.63 20.28 5.39
N ARG A 142 11.68 20.28 6.22
CA ARG A 142 12.24 19.08 6.86
C ARG A 142 12.39 19.30 8.35
N ILE A 143 11.66 18.53 9.15
CA ILE A 143 11.84 18.47 10.61
C ILE A 143 12.78 17.29 10.89
N ARG A 144 14.06 17.58 11.13
CA ARG A 144 15.06 16.55 11.48
C ARG A 144 14.96 16.20 12.96
N GLY A 145 15.14 14.92 13.28
CA GLY A 145 15.10 14.46 14.67
C GLY A 145 13.77 14.78 15.34
N ALA A 146 12.67 14.67 14.58
CA ALA A 146 11.32 14.91 15.08
C ALA A 146 10.99 13.97 16.26
N HIS A 147 11.51 12.73 16.19
CA HIS A 147 11.42 11.73 17.25
C HIS A 147 12.79 11.18 17.64
N ALA A 148 12.86 10.62 18.86
CA ALA A 148 14.05 9.91 19.33
C ALA A 148 14.16 8.50 18.72
N ALA A 149 13.03 7.89 18.38
CA ALA A 149 12.93 6.61 17.68
C ALA A 149 12.49 6.81 16.20
N PRO A 150 12.66 5.80 15.34
CA PRO A 150 12.13 5.82 13.97
C PRO A 150 10.62 6.06 13.95
N ILE A 151 10.12 6.84 12.97
CA ILE A 151 8.71 7.19 12.88
C ILE A 151 8.00 6.16 12.01
N ASN A 152 6.88 5.62 12.50
CA ASN A 152 6.11 4.58 11.84
C ASN A 152 4.78 5.09 11.29
N SER A 153 4.10 5.99 12.02
CA SER A 153 2.75 6.46 11.67
C SER A 153 2.64 7.97 11.55
N LEU A 154 1.72 8.41 10.69
CA LEU A 154 1.48 9.78 10.24
C LEU A 154 -0.02 9.99 9.99
N LEU A 155 -0.57 11.02 10.63
CA LEU A 155 -1.94 11.48 10.39
C LEU A 155 -1.99 13.00 10.23
N LEU A 156 -2.70 13.46 9.21
CA LEU A 156 -3.06 14.87 9.08
C LEU A 156 -4.37 15.13 9.84
N VAL A 157 -4.28 15.85 10.95
CA VAL A 157 -5.44 16.23 11.77
C VAL A 157 -6.19 17.39 11.11
N ASP A 158 -5.43 18.37 10.63
CA ASP A 158 -5.92 19.55 9.93
C ASP A 158 -4.86 20.02 8.93
N GLU A 159 -5.14 21.07 8.14
CA GLU A 159 -4.20 21.58 7.12
C GLU A 159 -2.79 21.90 7.65
N ASN A 160 -2.68 22.22 8.95
CA ASN A 160 -1.43 22.63 9.59
C ASN A 160 -1.06 21.78 10.81
N ILE A 161 -1.91 20.82 11.20
CA ILE A 161 -1.70 20.00 12.39
C ILE A 161 -1.47 18.55 11.97
N VAL A 162 -0.34 18.00 12.38
CA VAL A 162 0.09 16.64 12.03
C VAL A 162 0.35 15.85 13.30
N ALA A 163 -0.09 14.60 13.36
CA ALA A 163 0.26 13.66 14.41
C ALA A 163 1.21 12.60 13.87
N THR A 164 2.21 12.23 14.66
CA THR A 164 3.22 11.22 14.30
C THR A 164 3.45 10.27 15.47
N GLY A 165 3.60 8.99 15.17
CA GLY A 165 3.88 7.94 16.14
C GLY A 165 5.17 7.21 15.80
N ASP A 166 6.00 6.95 16.81
CA ASP A 166 7.29 6.29 16.64
C ASP A 166 7.33 4.85 17.16
N ASP A 167 8.41 4.14 16.80
CA ASP A 167 8.71 2.77 17.25
C ASP A 167 8.92 2.66 18.77
N GLY A 168 9.04 3.79 19.47
CA GLY A 168 9.25 3.84 20.92
C GLY A 168 7.98 4.16 21.72
N GLY A 169 6.80 4.13 21.09
CA GLY A 169 5.51 4.39 21.72
C GLY A 169 5.22 5.87 21.98
N THR A 170 5.96 6.78 21.35
CA THR A 170 5.80 8.23 21.54
C THR A 170 4.90 8.81 20.46
N LEU A 171 3.79 9.42 20.88
CA LEU A 171 2.92 10.22 20.04
C LEU A 171 3.35 11.69 20.14
N LYS A 172 3.68 12.31 19.01
CA LYS A 172 3.83 13.75 18.90
C LYS A 172 2.75 14.36 18.02
N VAL A 173 2.34 15.58 18.35
CA VAL A 173 1.44 16.39 17.52
C VAL A 173 2.12 17.72 17.24
N TRP A 174 2.14 18.13 15.97
CA TRP A 174 2.92 19.25 15.46
C TRP A 174 2.01 20.35 14.94
N ASP A 175 2.36 21.61 15.20
CA ASP A 175 1.83 22.75 14.44
C ASP A 175 2.88 23.15 13.40
N MET A 176 2.63 22.77 12.14
CA MET A 176 3.58 22.94 11.04
C MET A 176 3.91 24.39 10.74
N ARG A 177 3.07 25.35 11.17
CA ARG A 177 3.35 26.79 11.04
C ARG A 177 4.38 27.28 12.04
N LYS A 178 4.48 26.60 13.19
CA LYS A 178 5.41 26.93 14.28
C LYS A 178 6.70 26.12 14.21
N GLY A 179 6.66 24.96 13.56
CA GLY A 179 7.79 24.02 13.50
C GLY A 179 8.10 23.36 14.84
N THR A 180 7.16 23.39 15.79
CA THR A 180 7.31 22.81 17.13
C THR A 180 6.16 21.84 17.41
N ASP A 181 6.43 20.82 18.21
CA ASP A 181 5.39 19.96 18.75
C ASP A 181 4.55 20.70 19.81
N ILE A 182 3.24 20.46 19.77
CA ILE A 182 2.26 20.91 20.76
C ILE A 182 1.91 19.82 21.77
N MET A 183 2.27 18.56 21.47
CA MET A 183 2.13 17.39 22.33
C MET A 183 3.32 16.46 22.11
N ASP A 184 3.85 15.92 23.20
CA ASP A 184 4.89 14.88 23.26
C ASP A 184 4.52 13.92 24.38
N LEU A 185 3.97 12.76 24.01
CA LEU A 185 3.26 11.87 24.91
C LEU A 185 3.72 10.44 24.71
N LYS A 186 4.41 9.89 25.71
CA LYS A 186 4.87 8.51 25.74
C LYS A 186 4.07 7.71 26.78
N GLN A 187 3.00 7.09 26.33
CA GLN A 187 2.17 6.18 27.14
C GLN A 187 2.16 4.74 26.61
N HIS A 188 2.40 4.55 25.32
CA HIS A 188 2.58 3.22 24.76
C HIS A 188 3.96 2.67 25.12
N GLU A 189 4.02 1.35 25.29
CA GLU A 189 5.25 0.63 25.62
C GLU A 189 5.96 0.07 24.38
N ASP A 190 5.28 0.04 23.24
CA ASP A 190 5.78 -0.45 21.96
C ASP A 190 5.41 0.50 20.79
N TYR A 191 5.76 0.13 19.55
CA TYR A 191 5.58 0.94 18.35
C TYR A 191 4.13 1.38 18.14
N ILE A 192 3.92 2.64 17.74
CA ILE A 192 2.60 3.14 17.31
C ILE A 192 2.39 2.75 15.84
N SER A 193 1.48 1.79 15.63
CA SER A 193 1.19 1.21 14.32
C SER A 193 0.39 2.15 13.42
N ASP A 194 -0.67 2.78 13.95
CA ASP A 194 -1.57 3.64 13.18
C ASP A 194 -2.26 4.68 14.07
N ILE A 195 -2.79 5.75 13.46
CA ILE A 195 -3.41 6.88 14.15
C ILE A 195 -4.69 7.29 13.42
N ALA A 196 -5.79 7.42 14.16
CA ALA A 196 -7.04 7.99 13.68
C ALA A 196 -7.44 9.24 14.47
N VAL A 197 -8.25 10.10 13.85
CA VAL A 197 -8.84 11.28 14.51
C VAL A 197 -10.35 11.29 14.32
N ASP A 198 -11.07 11.77 15.33
CA ASP A 198 -12.50 11.99 15.23
C ASP A 198 -12.86 13.11 14.25
N GLN A 199 -14.10 13.08 13.74
CA GLN A 199 -14.60 14.08 12.81
C GLN A 199 -14.55 15.51 13.40
N ALA A 200 -14.63 15.66 14.72
CA ALA A 200 -14.52 16.96 15.37
C ALA A 200 -13.07 17.43 15.61
N LYS A 201 -12.06 16.64 15.21
CA LYS A 201 -10.62 16.93 15.35
C LYS A 201 -10.21 17.24 16.81
N ARG A 202 -10.78 16.51 17.76
CA ARG A 202 -10.56 16.66 19.21
C ARG A 202 -9.86 15.47 19.84
N ILE A 203 -10.15 14.26 19.38
CA ILE A 203 -9.66 13.01 19.97
C ILE A 203 -8.81 12.28 18.94
N LEU A 204 -7.55 12.01 19.30
CA LEU A 204 -6.69 11.07 18.59
C LEU A 204 -6.83 9.70 19.22
N LEU A 205 -6.84 8.70 18.34
CA LEU A 205 -6.77 7.30 18.67
C LEU A 205 -5.48 6.75 18.08
N THR A 206 -4.76 5.95 18.84
CA THR A 206 -3.56 5.26 18.38
C THR A 206 -3.73 3.78 18.60
N THR A 207 -3.15 2.98 17.73
CA THR A 207 -2.93 1.55 17.95
C THR A 207 -1.45 1.27 18.14
N SER A 208 -1.14 0.24 18.91
CA SER A 208 0.23 -0.06 19.32
C SER A 208 0.50 -1.56 19.32
N GLY A 209 1.78 -1.91 19.12
CA GLY A 209 2.33 -3.25 19.33
C GLY A 209 2.12 -3.79 20.74
N ASP A 210 1.91 -2.90 21.73
CA ASP A 210 1.60 -3.29 23.11
C ASP A 210 0.20 -3.89 23.31
N GLY A 211 -0.58 -4.04 22.22
CA GLY A 211 -1.92 -4.62 22.26
C GLY A 211 -2.99 -3.68 22.82
N THR A 212 -2.69 -2.38 23.01
CA THR A 212 -3.64 -1.39 23.51
C THR A 212 -3.94 -0.29 22.49
N MET A 213 -5.13 0.29 22.60
CA MET A 213 -5.52 1.50 21.89
C MET A 213 -5.40 2.70 22.83
N GLY A 214 -4.63 3.71 22.42
CA GLY A 214 -4.47 4.95 23.17
C GLY A 214 -5.48 6.01 22.77
N VAL A 215 -5.89 6.84 23.74
CA VAL A 215 -6.84 7.94 23.53
C VAL A 215 -6.23 9.24 24.04
N PHE A 216 -6.16 10.24 23.18
CA PHE A 216 -5.53 11.52 23.46
C PHE A 216 -6.42 12.68 23.07
N ASN A 217 -6.43 13.74 23.88
CA ASN A 217 -7.20 14.94 23.63
C ASN A 217 -6.31 16.04 23.07
N ILE A 218 -6.53 16.41 21.81
CA ILE A 218 -5.72 17.41 21.09
C ILE A 218 -5.87 18.79 21.74
N LYS A 219 -7.11 19.21 22.01
CA LYS A 219 -7.40 20.55 22.55
C LYS A 219 -6.85 20.72 23.97
N ARG A 220 -6.93 19.66 24.79
CA ARG A 220 -6.42 19.65 26.16
C ARG A 220 -4.94 19.25 26.26
N ARG A 221 -4.33 18.80 25.14
CA ARG A 221 -2.94 18.36 25.04
C ARG A 221 -2.55 17.33 26.09
N ARG A 222 -3.41 16.32 26.27
CA ARG A 222 -3.22 15.31 27.31
C ARG A 222 -3.65 13.93 26.85
N PHE A 223 -3.02 12.94 27.46
CA PHE A 223 -3.48 11.57 27.48
C PHE A 223 -4.80 11.45 28.27
N GLU A 224 -5.73 10.63 27.78
CA GLU A 224 -7.00 10.33 28.46
C GLU A 224 -7.01 8.90 29.02
N LEU A 225 -6.74 7.86 28.21
CA LEU A 225 -6.66 6.46 28.65
C LEU A 225 -5.96 5.54 27.63
N LEU A 226 -5.57 4.35 28.09
CA LEU A 226 -5.29 3.16 27.27
C LEU A 226 -6.44 2.16 27.43
N SER A 227 -6.78 1.44 26.36
CA SER A 227 -7.73 0.33 26.43
C SER A 227 -7.19 -0.85 27.24
N GLU A 228 -8.07 -1.81 27.56
CA GLU A 228 -7.64 -3.13 28.00
C GLU A 228 -6.73 -3.78 26.94
N TYR A 229 -5.77 -4.57 27.42
CA TYR A 229 -4.83 -5.32 26.60
C TYR A 229 -5.55 -6.35 25.73
N GLN A 230 -5.19 -6.39 24.45
CA GLN A 230 -5.59 -7.43 23.50
C GLN A 230 -4.43 -8.40 23.28
N SER A 231 -4.74 -9.67 23.00
CA SER A 231 -3.71 -10.72 22.86
C SER A 231 -2.74 -10.49 21.71
N GLY A 232 -3.20 -9.86 20.62
CA GLY A 232 -2.38 -9.50 19.48
C GLY A 232 -2.14 -8.00 19.41
N ASP A 233 -0.96 -7.63 18.92
CA ASP A 233 -0.58 -6.28 18.51
C ASP A 233 -1.71 -5.64 17.72
N LEU A 234 -2.05 -4.39 18.05
CA LEU A 234 -3.01 -3.64 17.27
C LEU A 234 -2.26 -2.94 16.13
N THR A 235 -2.61 -3.26 14.89
CA THR A 235 -1.83 -2.89 13.69
C THR A 235 -2.46 -1.76 12.88
N SER A 236 -3.78 -1.57 12.98
CA SER A 236 -4.51 -0.54 12.23
C SER A 236 -5.72 -0.03 12.99
N VAL A 237 -6.15 1.21 12.73
CA VAL A 237 -7.32 1.82 13.37
C VAL A 237 -8.20 2.60 12.40
N ALA A 238 -9.51 2.40 12.49
CA ALA A 238 -10.47 3.13 11.67
C ALA A 238 -11.74 3.51 12.43
N LEU A 239 -12.30 4.67 12.09
CA LEU A 239 -13.63 5.08 12.53
C LEU A 239 -14.70 4.61 11.55
N MET A 240 -15.70 3.93 12.10
CA MET A 240 -16.82 3.36 11.35
C MET A 240 -18.15 3.72 12.01
N LYS A 241 -19.27 3.45 11.34
CA LYS A 241 -20.63 3.74 11.84
C LYS A 241 -20.85 5.22 12.20
N HIS A 242 -20.35 6.14 11.39
CA HIS A 242 -20.41 7.59 11.51
C HIS A 242 -19.71 8.04 12.80
N GLY A 243 -18.52 7.49 13.03
CA GLY A 243 -17.72 7.76 14.22
C GLY A 243 -18.25 7.14 15.51
N ARG A 244 -19.29 6.29 15.46
CA ARG A 244 -19.83 5.62 16.66
C ARG A 244 -19.05 4.37 17.06
N LYS A 245 -18.23 3.83 16.14
CA LYS A 245 -17.43 2.64 16.35
C LYS A 245 -15.98 2.92 15.97
N VAL A 246 -15.08 2.44 16.80
CA VAL A 246 -13.66 2.31 16.43
C VAL A 246 -13.42 0.85 16.13
N VAL A 247 -12.70 0.59 15.04
CA VAL A 247 -12.31 -0.74 14.62
C VAL A 247 -10.79 -0.80 14.62
N CYS A 248 -10.22 -1.80 15.29
CA CYS A 248 -8.79 -2.04 15.29
C CYS A 248 -8.49 -3.42 14.68
N GLY A 249 -7.53 -3.48 13.76
CA GLY A 249 -6.95 -4.71 13.25
C GLY A 249 -5.90 -5.25 14.22
N SER A 250 -5.60 -6.55 14.13
CA SER A 250 -4.56 -7.16 14.94
C SER A 250 -3.69 -8.13 14.16
N SER A 251 -2.48 -8.37 14.67
CA SER A 251 -1.51 -9.35 14.16
C SER A 251 -2.00 -10.81 14.19
N GLU A 252 -3.12 -11.10 14.88
CA GLU A 252 -3.74 -12.42 14.99
C GLU A 252 -4.98 -12.58 14.08
N GLY A 253 -5.15 -11.69 13.10
CA GLY A 253 -6.27 -11.76 12.16
C GLY A 253 -7.63 -11.50 12.82
N THR A 254 -7.64 -10.75 13.93
CA THR A 254 -8.84 -10.39 14.68
C THR A 254 -9.15 -8.92 14.52
N ILE A 255 -10.45 -8.62 14.40
CA ILE A 255 -10.96 -7.25 14.42
C ILE A 255 -11.61 -6.97 15.76
N TYR A 256 -11.09 -5.97 16.47
CA TYR A 256 -11.61 -5.47 17.74
C TYR A 256 -12.50 -4.24 17.49
N ILE A 257 -13.64 -4.17 18.17
CA ILE A 257 -14.62 -3.11 17.99
C ILE A 257 -14.87 -2.40 19.32
N PHE A 258 -14.62 -1.10 19.38
CA PHE A 258 -14.91 -0.26 20.54
C PHE A 258 -16.13 0.63 20.28
N ASN A 259 -16.86 0.94 21.35
CA ASN A 259 -17.87 2.00 21.30
C ASN A 259 -17.17 3.36 21.34
N TRP A 260 -17.68 4.34 20.60
CA TRP A 260 -17.28 5.73 20.80
C TRP A 260 -17.57 6.15 22.24
N ASN A 261 -16.59 6.79 22.91
CA ASN A 261 -16.59 7.08 24.36
C ASN A 261 -16.61 5.85 25.29
N GLY A 262 -16.49 4.64 24.74
CA GLY A 262 -16.33 3.39 25.48
C GLY A 262 -15.01 2.73 25.12
N PHE A 263 -13.91 3.51 25.14
CA PHE A 263 -12.60 3.10 24.66
C PHE A 263 -11.85 2.15 25.60
N GLY A 264 -12.24 2.08 26.88
CA GLY A 264 -11.53 1.29 27.88
C GLY A 264 -11.61 -0.22 27.68
N ALA A 265 -12.64 -0.72 26.99
CA ALA A 265 -12.82 -2.16 26.76
C ALA A 265 -13.51 -2.42 25.43
N THR A 266 -13.22 -3.59 24.86
CA THR A 266 -13.80 -4.02 23.59
C THR A 266 -15.30 -4.29 23.75
N SER A 267 -16.09 -3.77 22.81
CA SER A 267 -17.54 -3.98 22.78
C SER A 267 -17.93 -5.25 22.04
N ASP A 268 -17.13 -5.64 21.04
CA ASP A 268 -17.30 -6.84 20.23
C ASP A 268 -15.96 -7.17 19.55
N ARG A 269 -15.80 -8.41 19.09
CA ARG A 269 -14.65 -8.83 18.29
C ARG A 269 -15.01 -9.97 17.35
N PHE A 270 -14.33 -10.06 16.22
CA PHE A 270 -14.49 -11.20 15.32
C PHE A 270 -13.21 -11.48 14.52
N ALA A 271 -12.90 -12.77 14.39
CA ALA A 271 -11.75 -13.24 13.63
C ALA A 271 -12.07 -13.34 12.13
N ILE A 272 -11.10 -13.00 11.29
CA ILE A 272 -11.27 -12.88 9.84
C ILE A 272 -10.50 -13.94 9.03
N LYS A 273 -10.28 -15.16 9.59
CA LYS A 273 -9.60 -16.28 8.90
C LYS A 273 -8.45 -15.81 8.00
N ALA A 274 -7.61 -14.95 8.55
CA ALA A 274 -6.43 -14.38 7.94
C ALA A 274 -5.31 -14.50 8.99
N GLU A 275 -4.07 -14.43 8.54
CA GLU A 275 -2.91 -14.46 9.44
C GLU A 275 -2.89 -13.20 10.32
N SER A 276 -3.04 -12.03 9.69
CA SER A 276 -3.01 -10.73 10.35
C SER A 276 -3.95 -9.70 9.69
N VAL A 277 -4.09 -8.51 10.26
CA VAL A 277 -4.83 -7.37 9.69
C VAL A 277 -3.94 -6.14 9.65
N GLU A 278 -3.05 -6.03 8.65
CA GLU A 278 -2.05 -4.94 8.61
C GLU A 278 -2.68 -3.56 8.45
N CYS A 279 -3.59 -3.40 7.49
CA CYS A 279 -4.22 -2.11 7.19
C CYS A 279 -5.75 -2.26 7.06
N ILE A 280 -6.51 -1.26 7.54
CA ILE A 280 -7.97 -1.16 7.37
C ILE A 280 -8.30 0.09 6.55
N ALA A 281 -8.95 -0.10 5.40
CA ALA A 281 -9.44 0.98 4.55
C ALA A 281 -10.99 1.06 4.58
N PRO A 282 -11.60 2.06 5.23
CA PRO A 282 -13.03 2.29 5.16
C PRO A 282 -13.51 2.60 3.74
N ILE A 283 -14.48 1.83 3.24
CA ILE A 283 -15.09 2.04 1.92
C ILE A 283 -16.41 2.79 2.07
N THR A 284 -17.25 2.34 2.99
CA THR A 284 -18.49 2.99 3.42
C THR A 284 -18.60 3.00 4.93
N ASP A 285 -19.72 3.50 5.44
CA ASP A 285 -20.01 3.50 6.87
C ASP A 285 -19.98 2.10 7.52
N SER A 286 -20.32 1.06 6.76
CA SER A 286 -20.38 -0.33 7.23
C SER A 286 -19.38 -1.24 6.55
N ILE A 287 -18.86 -0.89 5.37
CA ILE A 287 -17.97 -1.76 4.59
C ILE A 287 -16.56 -1.21 4.66
N MET A 288 -15.61 -2.09 4.94
CA MET A 288 -14.18 -1.80 4.96
C MET A 288 -13.42 -2.90 4.24
N CYS A 289 -12.25 -2.56 3.71
CA CYS A 289 -11.29 -3.51 3.18
C CYS A 289 -10.13 -3.69 4.16
N THR A 290 -9.57 -4.89 4.21
CA THR A 290 -8.41 -5.21 5.05
C THR A 290 -7.30 -5.83 4.23
N ALA A 291 -6.07 -5.42 4.50
CA ALA A 291 -4.84 -6.06 4.05
C ALA A 291 -4.33 -7.05 5.10
N SER A 292 -3.55 -8.03 4.68
CA SER A 292 -3.03 -9.11 5.54
C SER A 292 -1.66 -9.56 5.04
N MET A 293 -0.86 -10.10 5.96
CA MET A 293 0.43 -10.73 5.63
C MET A 293 0.29 -11.93 4.69
N ASP A 294 -0.87 -12.58 4.65
CA ASP A 294 -1.12 -13.69 3.72
C ASP A 294 -1.30 -13.27 2.25
N GLY A 295 -1.21 -11.96 1.98
CA GLY A 295 -1.30 -11.38 0.64
C GLY A 295 -2.72 -11.08 0.16
N TYR A 296 -3.75 -11.46 0.92
CA TYR A 296 -5.14 -11.27 0.50
C TYR A 296 -5.73 -9.96 1.00
N ILE A 297 -6.46 -9.31 0.11
CA ILE A 297 -7.29 -8.13 0.40
C ILE A 297 -8.73 -8.60 0.53
N ARG A 298 -9.33 -8.37 1.70
CA ARG A 298 -10.68 -8.85 2.02
C ARG A 298 -11.63 -7.66 2.18
N ALA A 299 -12.86 -7.80 1.73
CA ALA A 299 -13.94 -6.87 2.08
C ALA A 299 -14.77 -7.43 3.23
N LEU A 300 -15.10 -6.57 4.19
CA LEU A 300 -15.82 -6.93 5.40
C LEU A 300 -16.94 -5.93 5.64
N ASN A 301 -18.04 -6.42 6.19
CA ASN A 301 -19.10 -5.61 6.73
C ASN A 301 -19.03 -5.60 8.26
N LEU A 302 -19.16 -4.42 8.83
CA LEU A 302 -19.26 -4.15 10.25
C LEU A 302 -20.74 -4.05 10.65
N LEU A 303 -21.14 -4.83 11.65
CA LEU A 303 -22.48 -4.80 12.25
C LEU A 303 -23.63 -4.86 11.22
N PRO A 304 -23.94 -6.04 10.64
CA PRO A 304 -23.51 -7.37 11.09
C PRO A 304 -22.09 -7.76 10.63
N ASN A 305 -21.26 -8.23 11.58
CA ASN A 305 -19.86 -8.61 11.33
C ASN A 305 -19.79 -9.79 10.36
N ARG A 306 -19.25 -9.56 9.16
CA ARG A 306 -19.19 -10.57 8.10
C ARG A 306 -18.07 -10.27 7.10
N VAL A 307 -17.27 -11.29 6.78
CA VAL A 307 -16.41 -11.28 5.59
C VAL A 307 -17.29 -11.42 4.34
N LEU A 308 -17.24 -10.42 3.46
CA LEU A 308 -18.01 -10.37 2.21
C LEU A 308 -17.34 -11.21 1.12
N GLY A 309 -16.01 -11.14 1.03
CA GLY A 309 -15.24 -11.89 0.06
C GLY A 309 -13.79 -11.37 -0.04
N CYS A 310 -13.02 -12.04 -0.90
CA CYS A 310 -11.73 -11.56 -1.35
C CYS A 310 -11.94 -10.55 -2.49
N ILE A 311 -11.25 -9.41 -2.42
CA ILE A 311 -11.19 -8.40 -3.49
C ILE A 311 -10.07 -8.73 -4.47
N GLY A 312 -8.93 -9.19 -3.94
CA GLY A 312 -7.71 -9.38 -4.69
C GLY A 312 -6.61 -9.95 -3.82
N GLN A 313 -5.47 -10.28 -4.44
CA GLN A 313 -4.30 -10.76 -3.70
C GLN A 313 -2.98 -10.38 -4.38
N HIS A 314 -1.96 -10.23 -3.54
CA HIS A 314 -0.55 -10.33 -3.91
C HIS A 314 -0.10 -11.74 -3.57
N VAL A 315 0.31 -12.52 -4.57
CA VAL A 315 0.43 -13.98 -4.42
C VAL A 315 1.61 -14.32 -3.51
N GLY A 316 1.32 -14.73 -2.27
CA GLY A 316 2.33 -15.17 -1.31
C GLY A 316 3.14 -14.04 -0.69
N GLU A 317 2.76 -12.78 -0.91
CA GLU A 317 3.51 -11.61 -0.49
C GLU A 317 2.65 -10.69 0.40
N PRO A 318 3.13 -10.26 1.58
CA PRO A 318 2.40 -9.37 2.48
C PRO A 318 1.91 -8.09 1.82
N VAL A 319 0.66 -7.70 2.13
CA VAL A 319 0.11 -6.40 1.74
C VAL A 319 0.29 -5.41 2.89
N GLU A 320 1.00 -4.32 2.63
CA GLU A 320 1.40 -3.32 3.62
C GLU A 320 0.31 -2.25 3.84
N GLU A 321 -0.10 -1.55 2.79
CA GLU A 321 -1.01 -0.41 2.88
C GLU A 321 -2.11 -0.47 1.83
N LEU A 322 -3.28 0.05 2.18
CA LEU A 322 -4.42 0.24 1.29
C LEU A 322 -4.78 1.72 1.18
N ALA A 323 -5.03 2.19 -0.04
CA ALA A 323 -5.52 3.54 -0.31
C ALA A 323 -6.76 3.50 -1.21
N LYS A 324 -7.76 4.31 -0.87
CA LYS A 324 -9.01 4.42 -1.65
C LYS A 324 -8.98 5.66 -2.54
N SER A 325 -9.39 5.52 -3.80
CA SER A 325 -9.46 6.65 -4.73
C SER A 325 -10.54 7.65 -4.31
N TRP A 326 -10.35 8.91 -4.73
CA TRP A 326 -11.25 10.02 -4.42
C TRP A 326 -12.67 9.83 -4.97
N ASP A 327 -12.77 9.17 -6.13
CA ASP A 327 -14.03 8.83 -6.81
C ASP A 327 -14.67 7.54 -6.26
N THR A 328 -14.01 6.85 -5.32
CA THR A 328 -14.46 5.57 -4.74
C THR A 328 -14.53 4.41 -5.74
N ARG A 329 -13.94 4.54 -6.92
CA ARG A 329 -13.91 3.48 -7.93
C ARG A 329 -12.83 2.45 -7.65
N PHE A 330 -11.67 2.88 -7.18
CA PHE A 330 -10.50 2.02 -6.99
C PHE A 330 -10.07 1.93 -5.53
N LEU A 331 -9.66 0.72 -5.17
CA LEU A 331 -8.79 0.46 -4.04
C LEU A 331 -7.40 0.15 -4.59
N VAL A 332 -6.38 0.74 -3.99
CA VAL A 332 -4.99 0.55 -4.36
C VAL A 332 -4.27 -0.12 -3.21
N SER A 333 -3.42 -1.09 -3.51
CA SER A 333 -2.62 -1.82 -2.53
C SER A 333 -1.14 -1.79 -2.87
N SER A 334 -0.30 -1.66 -1.84
CA SER A 334 1.14 -1.88 -1.93
C SER A 334 1.53 -3.14 -1.15
N ALA A 335 2.49 -3.89 -1.67
CA ALA A 335 2.90 -5.18 -1.10
C ALA A 335 4.39 -5.47 -1.34
N HIS A 336 4.87 -6.57 -0.75
CA HIS A 336 6.26 -7.02 -0.86
C HIS A 336 6.62 -7.57 -2.24
N ASP A 337 5.64 -7.84 -3.11
CA ASP A 337 5.87 -8.20 -4.52
C ASP A 337 6.37 -7.02 -5.39
N GLN A 338 6.63 -5.85 -4.78
CA GLN A 338 7.06 -4.62 -5.45
C GLN A 338 6.03 -4.08 -6.46
N LEU A 339 4.76 -4.49 -6.34
CA LEU A 339 3.68 -4.03 -7.18
C LEU A 339 2.72 -3.13 -6.40
N ILE A 340 2.26 -2.08 -7.08
CA ILE A 340 1.07 -1.34 -6.73
C ILE A 340 -0.06 -1.83 -7.64
N LYS A 341 -1.09 -2.41 -7.04
CA LYS A 341 -2.24 -2.98 -7.77
C LYS A 341 -3.50 -2.17 -7.56
N PHE A 342 -4.36 -2.17 -8.59
CA PHE A 342 -5.64 -1.47 -8.58
C PHE A 342 -6.79 -2.48 -8.61
N TRP A 343 -7.76 -2.29 -7.72
CA TRP A 343 -8.93 -3.14 -7.58
C TRP A 343 -10.20 -2.30 -7.76
N ASP A 344 -11.09 -2.74 -8.64
CA ASP A 344 -12.41 -2.12 -8.77
C ASP A 344 -13.27 -2.45 -7.54
N ILE A 345 -13.67 -1.40 -6.82
CA ILE A 345 -14.53 -1.47 -5.63
C ILE A 345 -15.86 -0.75 -5.83
N SER A 346 -16.18 -0.30 -7.04
CA SER A 346 -17.42 0.43 -7.37
C SER A 346 -18.69 -0.34 -6.97
N GLY A 347 -18.64 -1.68 -6.97
CA GLY A 347 -19.74 -2.54 -6.53
C GLY A 347 -19.92 -2.66 -5.01
N LEU A 348 -18.89 -2.36 -4.20
CA LEU A 348 -18.94 -2.56 -2.76
C LEU A 348 -20.00 -1.67 -2.07
N PRO A 349 -20.11 -0.36 -2.35
CA PRO A 349 -21.12 0.49 -1.71
C PRO A 349 -22.56 0.03 -1.91
N GLY A 350 -22.87 -0.63 -3.03
CA GLY A 350 -24.20 -1.18 -3.32
C GLY A 350 -24.54 -2.48 -2.58
N THR A 351 -23.57 -3.08 -1.87
CA THR A 351 -23.72 -4.42 -1.28
C THR A 351 -24.66 -4.40 -0.07
N LYS A 352 -25.80 -5.10 -0.18
CA LYS A 352 -26.76 -5.27 0.93
C LYS A 352 -26.47 -6.50 1.76
N VAL A 353 -26.09 -6.30 3.03
CA VAL A 353 -25.80 -7.40 3.97
C VAL A 353 -27.03 -7.70 4.84
N ASN A 354 -27.75 -8.77 4.51
CA ASN A 354 -28.96 -9.17 5.21
C ASN A 354 -28.69 -9.79 6.60
N GLU A 355 -29.44 -9.38 7.65
CA GLU A 355 -29.34 -9.92 9.02
C GLU A 355 -29.89 -11.37 9.23
N ARG A 356 -30.14 -12.13 8.16
CA ARG A 356 -31.00 -13.34 8.15
C ARG A 356 -30.62 -14.45 9.16
N ARG A 357 -29.39 -14.48 9.70
CA ARG A 357 -28.94 -15.50 10.67
C ARG A 357 -29.61 -15.40 12.05
N LYS A 358 -30.09 -14.23 12.49
CA LYS A 358 -30.85 -14.11 13.77
C LYS A 358 -32.21 -14.82 13.70
N LYS A 359 -32.93 -14.75 12.57
CA LYS A 359 -34.23 -15.43 12.40
C LYS A 359 -34.12 -16.96 12.37
N LYS A 360 -33.08 -17.53 11.74
CA LYS A 360 -32.92 -19.00 11.66
C LYS A 360 -32.57 -19.63 13.02
N LYS A 361 -31.79 -18.93 13.87
CA LYS A 361 -31.47 -19.37 15.25
C LYS A 361 -32.68 -19.20 16.19
N LYS A 362 -33.47 -18.13 16.04
CA LYS A 362 -34.73 -17.92 16.79
C LYS A 362 -35.81 -18.95 16.41
N ARG A 363 -36.00 -19.24 15.12
CA ARG A 363 -36.94 -20.28 14.63
C ARG A 363 -36.55 -21.68 15.09
N ARG A 364 -35.25 -22.01 15.11
CA ARG A 364 -34.77 -23.29 15.67
C ARG A 364 -35.06 -23.38 17.17
N ARG A 365 -34.77 -22.34 17.96
CA ARG A 365 -35.06 -22.33 19.41
C ARG A 365 -36.56 -22.46 19.72
N THR A 366 -37.44 -21.83 18.94
CA THR A 366 -38.89 -22.02 19.12
C THR A 366 -39.37 -23.40 18.67
N ALA A 367 -38.77 -24.01 17.64
CA ALA A 367 -39.13 -25.37 17.22
C ALA A 367 -38.75 -26.41 18.28
N THR A 368 -37.54 -26.31 18.85
CA THR A 368 -37.09 -27.22 19.92
C THR A 368 -37.86 -27.04 21.23
N ALA A 369 -38.38 -25.83 21.50
CA ALA A 369 -39.23 -25.58 22.67
C ALA A 369 -40.64 -26.16 22.52
N ILE A 370 -41.16 -26.28 21.30
CA ILE A 370 -42.48 -26.85 21.02
C ILE A 370 -42.41 -28.39 21.05
N GLU A 371 -41.32 -29.00 20.56
CA GLU A 371 -41.09 -30.46 20.64
C GLU A 371 -40.86 -30.98 22.07
N GLN A 372 -40.53 -30.12 23.04
CA GLN A 372 -40.37 -30.49 24.45
C GLN A 372 -41.67 -30.36 25.27
N GLN A 373 -42.77 -29.89 24.65
CA GLN A 373 -44.08 -29.69 25.28
C GLN A 373 -45.20 -30.55 24.67
N SER A 374 -44.88 -31.41 23.70
CA SER A 374 -45.74 -32.43 23.09
C SER A 374 -45.24 -33.82 23.46
#